data_AF-A0A3A9JY12-F1
#
_entry.id   AF-A0A3A9JY12-F1
#
_cell.length_a   1.000
_cell.length_b   1.000
_cell.length_c   1.000
_cell.angle_alpha   90.00
_cell.angle_beta   90.00
_cell.angle_gamma   90.00
#
_symmetry.space_group_name_H-M   'P 1'
#
loop_
_entity.id
_entity.type
_entity.pdbx_description
1 polymer ?
#
loop_
_entity_poly.entity_id
_entity_poly.type
_entity_poly.pdbx_seq_one_letter_code
_entity_poly.pdbx_strand_id
1 'polypeptide(L)'
;MLTNKFFPLVSGHLSLDLVNTEIVKRGIRHDLLVSEKDLANWIKIKKESGILFSNQFDEKSLLSNGLSTLRDLRTFLREGFEEIADGKQLDDKWKSHLEDLTEQAPLSFKLLSESLLPV
;
A
#
# COMPACT_ATOMS: atom_id res chain seq x y z
N MET A 1 -12.51 22.65 9.29
CA MET A 1 -11.13 22.43 9.77
C MET A 1 -10.49 21.37 8.88
N LEU A 2 -9.39 21.67 8.21
CA LEU A 2 -8.58 20.67 7.52
C LEU A 2 -7.83 19.90 8.60
N THR A 3 -8.39 18.79 9.07
CA THR A 3 -7.64 17.84 9.89
C THR A 3 -6.48 17.34 9.04
N ASN A 4 -5.24 17.69 9.41
CA ASN A 4 -4.07 16.99 8.89
C ASN A 4 -4.25 15.51 9.26
N LYS A 5 -4.68 14.69 8.31
CA LYS A 5 -4.78 13.25 8.52
C LYS A 5 -3.36 12.71 8.63
N PHE A 6 -3.05 12.16 9.79
CA PHE A 6 -1.79 11.49 10.06
C PHE A 6 -1.93 10.02 9.71
N PHE A 7 -1.00 9.48 8.92
CA PHE A 7 -0.92 8.04 8.69
C PHE A 7 -0.09 7.41 9.81
N PRO A 8 -0.65 6.48 10.59
CA PRO A 8 -0.09 6.07 11.87
C PRO A 8 1.18 5.22 11.74
N LEU A 9 1.42 4.60 10.59
CA LEU A 9 2.52 3.67 10.39
C LEU A 9 3.38 4.03 9.18
N VAL A 10 4.69 4.09 9.44
CA VAL A 10 5.77 4.15 8.47
C VAL A 10 6.81 3.13 8.93
N SER A 11 6.65 1.88 8.50
CA SER A 11 7.44 0.74 8.98
C SER A 11 8.58 0.33 8.04
N GLY A 12 8.58 0.82 6.80
CA GLY A 12 9.44 0.32 5.73
C GLY A 12 8.83 -0.86 4.96
N HIS A 13 7.74 -1.45 5.45
CA HIS A 13 7.00 -2.50 4.77
C HIS A 13 5.72 -1.92 4.15
N LEU A 14 5.75 -1.69 2.84
CA LEU A 14 4.66 -1.00 2.14
C LEU A 14 3.30 -1.70 2.27
N SER A 15 3.28 -3.03 2.32
CA SER A 15 2.05 -3.82 2.53
C SER A 15 1.44 -3.59 3.91
N LEU A 16 2.26 -3.59 4.97
CA LEU A 16 1.83 -3.27 6.34
C LEU A 16 1.40 -1.81 6.46
N ASP A 17 2.15 -0.91 5.84
CA ASP A 17 1.85 0.51 5.84
C ASP A 17 0.52 0.81 5.12
N LEU A 18 0.20 0.06 4.06
CA LEU A 18 -1.04 0.17 3.31
C LEU A 18 -2.25 -0.31 4.13
N VAL A 19 -2.18 -1.50 4.73
CA VAL A 19 -3.29 -1.99 5.58
C VAL A 19 -3.56 -1.04 6.74
N ASN A 20 -2.52 -0.45 7.34
CA ASN A 20 -2.62 0.51 8.44
C ASN A 20 -3.11 1.91 8.03
N THR A 21 -3.55 2.08 6.79
CA THR A 21 -4.41 3.21 6.39
C THR A 21 -5.89 2.98 6.75
N GLU A 22 -6.25 1.78 7.19
CA GLU A 22 -7.49 1.51 7.90
C GLU A 22 -7.15 1.24 9.38
N ILE A 23 -7.75 2.00 10.30
CA ILE A 23 -7.48 1.89 11.74
C ILE A 23 -8.72 1.47 12.50
N VAL A 24 -8.56 0.68 13.55
CA VAL A 24 -9.64 0.36 14.49
C VAL A 24 -9.55 1.30 15.68
N LYS A 25 -10.61 2.10 15.92
CA LYS A 25 -10.73 2.96 17.09
C LYS A 25 -12.05 2.65 17.79
N ARG A 26 -11.99 2.23 19.06
CA ARG A 26 -13.18 1.84 19.85
C ARG A 26 -14.03 0.77 19.14
N GLY A 27 -13.38 -0.20 18.51
CA GLY A 27 -14.04 -1.29 17.77
C GLY A 27 -14.58 -0.90 16.39
N ILE A 28 -14.45 0.36 15.97
CA ILE A 28 -14.94 0.86 14.68
C ILE A 28 -13.77 1.02 13.72
N ARG A 29 -13.93 0.51 12.50
CA ARG A 29 -12.97 0.70 11.40
C ARG A 29 -13.10 2.12 10.83
N HIS A 30 -11.98 2.80 10.67
CA HIS A 30 -11.88 4.12 10.09
C HIS A 30 -10.91 4.09 8.92
N ASP A 31 -11.41 4.47 7.75
CA ASP A 31 -10.61 4.58 6.53
C ASP A 31 -9.92 5.95 6.45
N LEU A 32 -8.60 5.94 6.30
CA LEU A 32 -7.78 7.15 6.12
C LEU A 32 -7.52 7.46 4.63
N LEU A 33 -7.69 6.51 3.72
CA LEU A 33 -7.53 6.65 2.26
C LEU A 33 -8.90 6.78 1.56
N VAL A 34 -9.63 7.86 1.83
CA VAL A 34 -11.00 8.05 1.31
C VAL A 34 -11.02 8.80 -0.02
N SER A 35 -10.04 9.68 -0.25
CA SER A 35 -9.97 10.57 -1.40
C SER A 35 -8.60 10.56 -2.07
N GLU A 36 -8.53 11.06 -3.30
CA GLU A 36 -7.27 11.24 -4.04
C GLU A 36 -6.28 12.13 -3.27
N LYS A 37 -6.79 13.13 -2.53
CA LYS A 37 -5.96 13.97 -1.65
C LYS A 37 -5.30 13.17 -0.53
N ASP A 38 -6.02 12.20 0.03
CA ASP A 38 -5.46 11.32 1.05
C ASP A 38 -4.37 10.42 0.45
N LEU A 39 -4.61 9.88 -0.75
CA LEU A 39 -3.64 9.07 -1.48
C LEU A 39 -2.38 9.87 -1.81
N ALA A 40 -2.52 11.08 -2.33
CA ALA A 40 -1.39 11.98 -2.59
C ALA A 40 -0.58 12.26 -1.33
N ASN A 41 -1.24 12.51 -0.20
CA ASN A 41 -0.57 12.73 1.07
C ASN A 41 0.17 11.46 1.56
N TRP A 42 -0.43 10.28 1.38
CA TRP A 42 0.20 9.01 1.75
C TRP A 42 1.44 8.74 0.90
N ILE A 43 1.34 8.87 -0.44
CA ILE A 43 2.47 8.72 -1.37
C ILE A 43 3.59 9.68 -1.00
N LYS A 44 3.27 10.95 -0.71
CA LYS A 44 4.24 11.95 -0.28
C LYS A 44 5.00 11.50 0.97
N ILE A 45 4.29 11.05 2.01
CA ILE A 45 4.92 10.57 3.26
C ILE A 45 5.83 9.36 2.98
N LYS A 46 5.42 8.43 2.11
CA LYS A 46 6.25 7.27 1.75
C LYS A 46 7.49 7.64 0.94
N LYS A 47 7.40 8.66 0.09
CA LYS A 47 8.56 9.22 -0.62
C LYS A 47 9.53 9.92 0.33
N GLU A 48 9.01 10.77 1.22
CA GLU A 48 9.81 11.46 2.25
C GLU A 48 10.50 10.48 3.20
N SER A 49 9.93 9.29 3.38
CA SER A 49 10.51 8.21 4.19
C SER A 49 11.45 7.27 3.42
N GLY A 50 11.68 7.51 2.12
CA GLY A 50 12.54 6.68 1.27
C GLY A 50 11.99 5.30 0.91
N ILE A 51 10.68 5.07 1.10
CA ILE A 51 10.01 3.79 0.82
C ILE A 51 9.54 3.73 -0.64
N LEU A 52 9.02 4.84 -1.16
CA LEU A 52 8.59 4.98 -2.55
C LEU A 52 9.50 5.96 -3.29
N PHE A 53 9.67 5.72 -4.59
CA PHE A 53 10.46 6.55 -5.49
C PHE A 53 9.61 6.95 -6.70
N SER A 54 9.79 8.17 -7.19
CA SER A 54 8.95 8.75 -8.25
C SER A 54 9.02 8.04 -9.60
N ASN A 55 10.02 7.21 -9.81
CA ASN A 55 10.25 6.45 -11.04
C ASN A 55 9.59 5.08 -11.06
N GLN A 56 8.98 4.62 -9.95
CA GLN A 56 8.38 3.28 -9.83
C GLN A 56 6.99 3.16 -10.47
N PHE A 57 6.29 4.28 -10.65
CA PHE A 57 4.93 4.30 -11.17
C PHE A 57 4.57 5.69 -11.68
N ASP A 58 3.59 5.75 -12.58
CA ASP A 58 2.98 7.02 -12.96
C ASP A 58 2.04 7.50 -11.84
N GLU A 59 2.55 8.43 -11.01
CA GLU A 59 1.79 9.01 -9.91
C GLU A 59 0.52 9.72 -10.39
N LYS A 60 0.52 10.37 -11.56
CA LYS A 60 -0.67 11.06 -12.06
C LYS A 60 -1.77 10.05 -12.41
N SER A 61 -1.41 8.97 -13.10
CA SER A 61 -2.33 7.88 -13.38
C SER A 61 -2.88 7.31 -12.08
N LEU A 62 -2.00 6.90 -11.15
CA LEU A 62 -2.38 6.34 -9.85
C LEU A 62 -3.36 7.23 -9.06
N LEU A 63 -3.11 8.54 -9.03
CA LEU A 63 -4.00 9.49 -8.33
C LEU A 63 -5.37 9.62 -9.01
N SER A 64 -5.44 9.52 -10.33
CA SER A 64 -6.67 9.71 -11.10
C SER A 64 -7.59 8.49 -11.15
N ASN A 65 -7.03 7.27 -11.05
CA ASN A 65 -7.79 6.04 -11.30
C ASN A 65 -7.44 4.87 -10.38
N GLY A 66 -6.40 4.98 -9.54
CA GLY A 66 -5.86 3.84 -8.80
C GLY A 66 -6.34 3.72 -7.36
N LEU A 67 -7.08 4.71 -6.84
CA LEU A 67 -7.52 4.69 -5.44
C LEU A 67 -8.42 3.50 -5.11
N SER A 68 -9.36 3.14 -6.00
CA SER A 68 -10.22 1.96 -5.79
C SER A 68 -9.40 0.69 -5.77
N THR A 69 -8.56 0.48 -6.80
CA THR A 69 -7.67 -0.69 -6.90
C THR A 69 -6.76 -0.83 -5.69
N LEU A 70 -6.24 0.28 -5.17
CA LEU A 70 -5.40 0.27 -3.98
C LEU A 70 -6.19 -0.11 -2.71
N ARG A 71 -7.45 0.31 -2.59
CA ARG A 71 -8.33 -0.07 -1.47
C ARG A 71 -8.77 -1.53 -1.58
N ASP A 72 -8.94 -2.05 -2.79
CA ASP A 72 -9.22 -3.47 -3.03
C ASP A 72 -8.02 -4.33 -2.61
N LEU A 73 -6.81 -3.97 -3.06
CA LEU A 73 -5.57 -4.61 -2.63
C LEU A 73 -5.38 -4.52 -1.11
N ARG A 74 -5.67 -3.37 -0.51
CA ARG A 74 -5.61 -3.18 0.95
C ARG A 74 -6.55 -4.15 1.68
N THR A 75 -7.78 -4.29 1.19
CA THR A 75 -8.78 -5.18 1.79
C THR A 75 -8.31 -6.63 1.71
N PHE A 76 -7.87 -7.05 0.52
CA PHE A 76 -7.33 -8.39 0.31
C PHE A 76 -6.13 -8.72 1.21
N LEU A 77 -5.18 -7.78 1.35
CA LEU A 77 -4.00 -7.95 2.22
C LEU A 77 -4.41 -8.02 3.70
N ARG A 78 -5.34 -7.15 4.12
CA ARG A 78 -5.83 -7.09 5.50
C ARG A 78 -6.49 -8.39 5.92
N GLU A 79 -7.35 -8.96 5.08
CA GLU A 79 -8.00 -10.24 5.36
C GLU A 79 -6.97 -11.34 5.60
N GLY A 80 -5.96 -11.45 4.74
CA GLY A 80 -4.87 -12.42 4.94
C GLY A 80 -4.08 -12.16 6.22
N PHE A 81 -3.74 -10.90 6.53
CA PHE A 81 -3.01 -10.59 7.76
C PHE A 81 -3.82 -10.84 9.03
N GLU A 82 -5.14 -10.60 9.01
CA GLU A 82 -6.04 -10.89 10.13
C GLU A 82 -6.12 -12.42 10.36
N GLU A 83 -6.22 -13.23 9.30
CA GLU A 83 -6.19 -14.69 9.41
C GLU A 83 -4.85 -15.21 9.96
N ILE A 84 -3.72 -14.65 9.52
CA ILE A 84 -2.39 -14.98 10.08
C ILE A 84 -2.33 -14.62 11.57
N ALA A 85 -2.83 -13.44 11.95
CA ALA A 85 -2.82 -12.98 13.33
C ALA A 85 -3.69 -13.87 14.24
N ASP A 86 -4.77 -14.43 13.70
CA ASP A 86 -5.60 -15.44 14.37
C ASP A 86 -4.94 -16.84 14.45
N GLY A 87 -3.72 -17.00 13.92
CA GLY A 87 -2.99 -18.27 13.90
C GLY A 87 -3.50 -19.27 12.87
N LYS A 88 -4.31 -18.81 11.91
CA LYS A 88 -4.86 -19.66 10.85
C LYS A 88 -3.85 -19.78 9.70
N GLN A 89 -3.96 -20.87 8.93
CA GLN A 89 -3.21 -21.01 7.70
C GLN A 89 -3.96 -20.32 6.56
N LEU A 90 -3.20 -19.59 5.73
CA LEU A 90 -3.74 -18.97 4.53
C LEU A 90 -4.11 -20.04 3.49
N ASP A 91 -5.26 -19.85 2.85
CA ASP A 91 -5.65 -20.61 1.66
C ASP A 91 -4.64 -20.42 0.54
N ASP A 92 -4.41 -21.47 -0.24
CA ASP A 92 -3.49 -21.45 -1.39
C ASP A 92 -3.97 -20.44 -2.44
N LYS A 93 -5.28 -20.21 -2.57
CA LYS A 93 -5.81 -19.15 -3.45
C LYS A 93 -5.31 -17.76 -3.09
N TRP A 94 -5.14 -17.47 -1.80
CA TRP A 94 -4.64 -16.17 -1.35
C TRP A 94 -3.18 -15.98 -1.78
N LYS A 95 -2.36 -17.04 -1.66
CA LYS A 95 -0.97 -17.04 -2.13
C LYS A 95 -0.90 -16.90 -3.64
N SER A 96 -1.64 -17.72 -4.39
CA SER A 96 -1.66 -17.68 -5.85
C SER A 96 -2.10 -16.31 -6.39
N HIS A 97 -3.05 -15.64 -5.73
CA HIS A 97 -3.43 -14.30 -6.16
C HIS A 97 -2.27 -13.28 -6.01
N LEU A 98 -1.45 -13.37 -4.96
CA LEU A 98 -0.26 -12.53 -4.82
C LEU A 98 0.83 -12.87 -5.84
N GLU A 99 0.98 -14.16 -6.16
CA GLU A 99 1.89 -14.63 -7.20
C GLU A 99 1.46 -14.06 -8.57
N ASP A 100 0.18 -14.16 -8.93
CA ASP A 100 -0.39 -13.58 -10.16
C ASP A 100 -0.17 -12.07 -10.25
N LEU A 101 -0.35 -11.34 -9.15
CA LEU A 101 -0.09 -9.90 -9.10
C LEU A 101 1.40 -9.59 -9.28
N THR A 102 2.28 -10.43 -8.75
CA THR A 102 3.74 -10.28 -8.89
C THR A 102 4.19 -10.56 -10.32
N GLU A 103 3.61 -11.55 -10.99
CA GLU A 103 3.89 -11.87 -12.39
C GLU A 103 3.44 -10.74 -13.35
N GLN A 104 2.31 -10.10 -13.04
CA GLN A 104 1.78 -8.97 -13.79
C GLN A 104 2.50 -7.65 -13.49
N ALA A 105 3.15 -7.55 -12.33
CA ALA A 105 3.95 -6.40 -11.98
C ALA A 105 5.28 -6.47 -12.74
N PRO A 106 5.69 -5.41 -13.46
CA PRO A 106 7.01 -5.39 -14.07
C PRO A 106 8.06 -5.33 -12.96
N LEU A 107 8.61 -6.47 -12.54
CA LEU A 107 9.76 -6.53 -11.64
C LEU A 107 10.95 -5.87 -12.32
N SER A 108 11.09 -4.57 -12.11
CA SER A 108 12.07 -3.77 -12.81
C SER A 108 12.94 -3.13 -11.76
N PHE A 109 14.06 -3.76 -11.44
CA PHE A 109 15.17 -3.01 -10.89
C PHE A 109 15.95 -2.43 -12.06
N LYS A 110 16.22 -1.13 -12.05
CA LYS A 110 17.13 -0.50 -13.02
C LYS A 110 18.33 0.06 -12.29
N LEU A 111 19.51 -0.14 -12.89
CA LEU A 111 20.72 0.53 -12.46
C LEU A 111 20.61 2.01 -12.84
N LEU A 112 20.51 2.87 -11.85
CA LEU A 112 20.46 4.32 -12.00
C LEU A 112 21.56 4.93 -11.14
N SER A 113 22.50 5.65 -11.77
CA SER A 113 23.56 6.39 -11.07
C SER A 113 24.31 5.58 -10.01
N GLU A 114 24.75 4.36 -10.34
CA GLU A 114 25.59 3.59 -9.41
C GLU A 114 24.80 2.54 -8.62
N SER A 115 23.49 2.75 -8.52
CA SER A 115 22.61 2.08 -7.56
C SER A 115 21.50 1.31 -8.26
N LEU A 116 21.22 0.11 -7.75
CA LEU A 116 20.09 -0.70 -8.22
C LEU A 116 18.82 -0.15 -7.55
N LEU A 117 17.99 0.55 -8.33
CA LEU A 117 16.75 1.15 -7.84
C LEU A 117 15.54 0.37 -8.37
N PRO A 118 14.51 0.13 -7.54
CA PRO A 118 13.23 -0.33 -8.06
C PRO A 118 12.63 0.78 -8.94
N VAL A 119 12.13 0.40 -10.11
CA VAL A 119 11.46 1.24 -11.12
C VAL A 119 10.19 0.59 -11.64
#